data_AF-A0A7X6YXK1-F1
#
_entry.id   AF-A0A7X6YXK1-F1
#
_cell.length_a   1.000
_cell.length_b   1.000
_cell.length_c   1.000
_cell.angle_alpha   90.00
_cell.angle_beta   90.00
_cell.angle_gamma   90.00
#
_symmetry.space_group_name_H-M   'P 1'
#
loop_
_entity.id
_entity.type
_entity.pdbx_description
1 polymer ?
#
loop_
_entity_poly.entity_id
_entity_poly.type
_entity_poly.pdbx_seq_one_letter_code
_entity_poly.pdbx_strand_id
1 'polypeptide(L)'
;MIRTLVTAHINSLDLHELTIQINDRSLGYLTAQKQQNYVASTNRRVQMITGIRSDRLDQNLIVESRDMLRKWSAVFRELQIYGLDILPAILKREKLHAEFLFLIHDEVVIALLSRQWGLYLQRGGRLYRQQPAVPDSEVISAGFMKQADYYAFVPREGDIILALDPSFIDMFEPEGLEEILADPRQMTVKMSELTALAAAYGYASDHTWIGFQVARIEQPMHAKKSTLQKIPVTREYLSKVIPVSGGNRLAVQGYREEEIEEQRLLLLGDSNYPRLSGGHRIGEEEEVPEPERIKGRSSRPSSAQAQMEHEENISVIDRIKLMEFDKTKSIWNKFVHKITHLFPTSRSLSVLALIAMVLIILVLLIASVQIFRGGDDTPKETTAGPTISEPVNGNEVTTVATDFEIRITVKAQSMQIMASPGETELVATAVRGDVVYQLTQADLDGWVMIRLSDGRTDYVPISVLIPDDA
;
A
#
# COMPACT_ATOMS: atom_id res chain seq x y z
N MET A 1 -22.36 -8.52 -23.08
CA MET A 1 -21.30 -7.53 -22.75
C MET A 1 -21.80 -6.66 -21.62
N ILE A 2 -20.92 -6.22 -20.73
CA ILE A 2 -21.30 -5.41 -19.57
C ILE A 2 -20.57 -4.07 -19.57
N ARG A 3 -21.36 -3.00 -19.50
CA ARG A 3 -20.87 -1.64 -19.34
C ARG A 3 -20.88 -1.29 -17.85
N THR A 4 -19.70 -1.00 -17.32
CA THR A 4 -19.51 -0.67 -15.89
C THR A 4 -18.73 0.63 -15.74
N LEU A 5 -19.10 1.42 -14.74
CA LEU A 5 -18.23 2.46 -14.20
C LEU A 5 -17.44 1.85 -13.05
N VAL A 6 -16.13 1.73 -13.22
CA VAL A 6 -15.20 1.21 -12.21
C VAL A 6 -14.57 2.38 -11.49
N THR A 7 -14.60 2.33 -10.16
CA THR A 7 -13.94 3.30 -9.28
C THR A 7 -13.11 2.56 -8.25
N ALA A 8 -11.86 2.95 -8.06
CA ALA A 8 -11.02 2.37 -7.02
C ALA A 8 -10.24 3.48 -6.33
N HIS A 9 -10.08 3.33 -5.02
CA HIS A 9 -9.26 4.19 -4.19
C HIS A 9 -8.26 3.32 -3.43
N ILE A 10 -6.99 3.71 -3.43
CA ILE A 10 -5.91 3.05 -2.69
C ILE A 10 -5.41 4.04 -1.64
N ASN A 11 -5.47 3.64 -0.37
CA ASN A 11 -4.90 4.41 0.73
C ASN A 11 -3.39 4.59 0.49
N SER A 12 -2.84 5.74 0.88
CA SER A 12 -1.41 6.02 1.01
C SER A 12 -0.55 4.86 1.55
N LEU A 13 -0.99 4.13 2.58
CA LEU A 13 -0.24 2.97 3.11
C LEU A 13 -0.19 1.82 2.11
N ASP A 14 -1.36 1.43 1.59
CA ASP A 14 -1.46 0.34 0.61
C ASP A 14 -0.80 0.72 -0.72
N LEU A 15 -0.67 2.01 -1.06
CA LEU A 15 -0.03 2.48 -2.29
C LEU A 15 1.43 2.02 -2.41
N HIS A 16 2.07 1.67 -1.29
CA HIS A 16 3.46 1.20 -1.22
C HIS A 16 3.62 -0.32 -1.28
N GLU A 17 2.54 -1.09 -1.20
CA GLU A 17 2.57 -2.56 -1.13
C GLU A 17 1.60 -3.21 -2.13
N LEU A 18 0.47 -2.58 -2.42
CA LEU A 18 -0.58 -3.10 -3.26
C LEU A 18 -0.46 -2.55 -4.69
N THR A 19 -0.57 -3.46 -5.66
CA THR A 19 -0.82 -3.13 -7.06
C THR A 19 -2.16 -3.72 -7.48
N ILE A 20 -3.08 -2.86 -7.92
CA ILE A 20 -4.39 -3.25 -8.42
C ILE A 20 -4.34 -3.26 -9.94
N GLN A 21 -4.64 -4.41 -10.55
CA GLN A 21 -4.86 -4.50 -11.98
C GLN A 21 -6.36 -4.45 -12.27
N ILE A 22 -6.80 -3.38 -12.94
CA ILE A 22 -8.15 -3.16 -13.40
C ILE A 22 -8.17 -3.39 -14.91
N ASN A 23 -8.70 -4.53 -15.32
CA ASN A 23 -8.69 -5.01 -16.70
C ASN A 23 -7.26 -5.07 -17.26
N ASP A 24 -6.97 -4.22 -18.24
CA ASP A 24 -5.70 -4.05 -18.92
C ASP A 24 -4.79 -2.98 -18.30
N ARG A 25 -5.26 -2.26 -17.27
CA ARG A 25 -4.51 -1.21 -16.58
C ARG A 25 -4.07 -1.65 -15.20
N SER A 26 -2.90 -1.20 -14.78
CA SER A 26 -2.38 -1.41 -13.42
C SER A 26 -2.28 -0.07 -12.71
N LEU A 27 -2.52 -0.07 -11.40
CA LEU A 27 -2.40 1.07 -10.49
C LEU A 27 -1.68 0.64 -9.20
N GLY A 28 -0.92 1.53 -8.59
CA GLY A 28 -0.29 1.29 -7.29
C GLY A 28 1.21 1.05 -7.38
N TYR A 29 1.74 0.27 -6.45
CA TYR A 29 3.18 0.22 -6.13
C TYR A 29 4.09 -0.08 -7.33
N LEU A 30 3.75 -1.08 -8.15
CA LEU A 30 4.59 -1.54 -9.26
C LEU A 30 4.45 -0.71 -10.55
N THR A 31 3.69 0.38 -10.49
CA THR A 31 3.38 1.21 -11.66
C THR A 31 4.16 2.52 -11.65
N ALA A 32 4.42 3.07 -12.83
CA ALA A 32 5.17 4.32 -12.96
C ALA A 32 4.40 5.52 -12.37
N GLN A 33 3.07 5.49 -12.38
CA GLN A 33 2.20 6.54 -11.87
C GLN A 33 1.51 6.07 -10.59
N LYS A 34 1.93 6.63 -9.45
CA LYS A 34 1.30 6.39 -8.15
C LYS A 34 0.00 7.19 -8.01
N GLN A 35 -1.03 6.76 -8.71
CA GLN A 35 -2.38 7.32 -8.59
C GLN A 35 -3.13 6.59 -7.47
N GLN A 36 -3.68 7.35 -6.51
CA GLN A 36 -4.54 6.81 -5.45
C GLN A 36 -5.96 6.54 -5.96
N ASN A 37 -6.48 7.43 -6.82
CA ASN A 37 -7.84 7.34 -7.34
C ASN A 37 -7.84 6.91 -8.80
N TYR A 38 -8.73 5.98 -9.14
CA TYR A 38 -8.98 5.55 -10.50
C TYR A 38 -10.48 5.56 -10.80
N VAL A 39 -10.84 6.12 -11.95
CA VAL A 39 -12.21 6.12 -12.47
C VAL A 39 -12.18 5.80 -13.95
N ALA A 40 -12.91 4.78 -14.39
CA ALA A 40 -13.07 4.48 -15.80
C ALA A 40 -14.43 3.85 -16.12
N SER A 41 -15.05 4.32 -17.21
CA SER A 41 -16.17 3.63 -17.83
C SER A 41 -15.63 2.62 -18.84
N THR A 42 -15.98 1.35 -18.67
CA THR A 42 -15.50 0.26 -19.52
C THR A 42 -16.68 -0.53 -20.08
N ASN A 43 -16.59 -0.96 -21.34
CA ASN A 43 -17.51 -1.95 -21.93
C ASN A 43 -16.69 -3.16 -22.34
N ARG A 44 -16.88 -4.29 -21.64
CA ARG A 44 -16.10 -5.51 -21.83
C ARG A 44 -17.00 -6.73 -21.75
N ARG A 45 -16.52 -7.88 -22.22
CA ARG A 45 -17.23 -9.15 -22.04
C ARG A 45 -17.17 -9.59 -20.58
N VAL A 46 -15.98 -9.54 -20.00
CA VAL A 46 -15.71 -9.77 -18.57
C VAL A 46 -14.95 -8.56 -18.04
N GLN A 47 -15.36 -7.97 -16.93
CA GLN A 47 -14.52 -7.02 -16.19
C GLN A 47 -13.72 -7.80 -15.16
N MET A 48 -12.43 -7.49 -15.04
CA MET A 48 -11.55 -8.14 -14.08
C MET A 48 -10.87 -7.10 -13.21
N ILE A 49 -10.90 -7.29 -11.89
CA ILE A 49 -10.00 -6.58 -10.99
C ILE A 49 -9.26 -7.59 -10.15
N THR A 50 -7.94 -7.46 -10.05
CA THR A 50 -7.11 -8.30 -9.20
C THR A 50 -6.15 -7.45 -8.39
N GLY A 51 -6.01 -7.77 -7.11
CA GLY A 51 -5.05 -7.15 -6.20
C GLY A 51 -3.83 -8.05 -6.01
N ILE A 52 -2.64 -7.49 -6.12
CA ILE A 52 -1.38 -8.19 -5.88
C ILE A 52 -0.60 -7.39 -4.86
N ARG A 53 -0.31 -8.02 -3.72
CA ARG A 53 0.52 -7.45 -2.66
C ARG A 53 1.97 -7.84 -2.87
N SER A 54 2.86 -6.87 -2.71
CA SER A 54 4.31 -7.01 -2.82
C SER A 54 4.95 -6.40 -1.59
N ASP A 55 5.95 -7.06 -1.03
CA ASP A 55 6.78 -6.46 0.01
C ASP A 55 7.83 -5.54 -0.64
N ARG A 56 7.95 -4.32 -0.10
CA ARG A 56 8.89 -3.30 -0.57
C ARG A 56 10.35 -3.68 -0.31
N LEU A 57 10.58 -4.53 0.69
CA LEU A 57 11.92 -4.91 1.15
C LEU A 57 12.44 -6.18 0.47
N ASP A 58 11.56 -6.98 -0.14
CA ASP A 58 11.93 -8.25 -0.77
C ASP A 58 11.93 -8.14 -2.31
N GLN A 59 13.14 -8.09 -2.89
CA GLN A 59 13.31 -8.02 -4.34
C GLN A 59 12.74 -9.24 -5.08
N ASN A 60 12.77 -10.42 -4.48
CA ASN A 60 12.24 -11.63 -5.11
C ASN A 60 10.72 -11.56 -5.24
N LEU A 61 10.04 -11.10 -4.18
CA LEU A 61 8.59 -10.90 -4.20
C LEU A 61 8.18 -9.83 -5.20
N ILE A 62 8.98 -8.78 -5.40
CA ILE A 62 8.72 -7.77 -6.43
C ILE A 62 8.77 -8.38 -7.83
N VAL A 63 9.78 -9.21 -8.12
CA VAL A 63 9.88 -9.91 -9.42
C VAL A 63 8.71 -10.86 -9.61
N GLU A 64 8.37 -11.65 -8.59
CA GLU A 64 7.23 -12.58 -8.64
C GLU A 64 5.91 -11.84 -8.88
N SER A 65 5.71 -10.71 -8.21
CA SER A 65 4.50 -9.89 -8.35
C SER A 65 4.38 -9.28 -9.74
N ARG A 66 5.49 -8.83 -10.34
CA ARG A 66 5.51 -8.38 -11.75
C ARG A 66 5.17 -9.50 -12.72
N ASP A 67 5.67 -10.70 -12.47
CA ASP A 67 5.32 -11.86 -13.28
C ASP A 67 3.85 -12.26 -13.09
N MET A 68 3.30 -12.15 -11.88
CA MET A 68 1.86 -12.33 -11.66
C MET A 68 1.02 -11.30 -12.41
N LEU A 69 1.38 -10.01 -12.43
CA LEU A 69 0.67 -9.00 -13.22
C LEU A 69 0.65 -9.38 -14.71
N ARG A 70 1.76 -9.89 -15.24
CA ARG A 70 1.83 -10.36 -16.63
C ARG A 70 0.92 -11.56 -16.86
N LYS A 71 0.90 -12.52 -15.94
CA LYS A 71 0.00 -13.68 -16.01
C LYS A 71 -1.46 -13.23 -15.96
N TRP A 72 -1.86 -12.40 -15.01
CA TRP A 72 -3.21 -11.86 -14.93
C TRP A 72 -3.60 -11.06 -16.17
N SER A 73 -2.70 -10.29 -16.77
CA SER A 73 -2.92 -9.65 -18.08
C SER A 73 -3.16 -10.65 -19.20
N ALA A 74 -2.45 -11.78 -19.24
CA ALA A 74 -2.72 -12.87 -20.19
C ALA A 74 -4.08 -13.53 -19.93
N VAL A 75 -4.41 -13.81 -18.67
CA VAL A 75 -5.71 -14.36 -18.25
C VAL A 75 -6.85 -13.42 -18.67
N PHE A 76 -6.71 -12.12 -18.45
CA PHE A 76 -7.71 -11.14 -18.88
C PHE A 76 -7.99 -11.21 -20.37
N ARG A 77 -6.95 -11.34 -21.21
CA ARG A 77 -7.10 -11.49 -22.67
C ARG A 77 -7.84 -12.77 -23.04
N GLU A 78 -7.51 -13.90 -22.39
CA GLU A 78 -8.24 -15.16 -22.59
C GLU A 78 -9.71 -15.04 -22.17
N LEU A 79 -10.01 -14.38 -21.05
CA LEU A 79 -11.38 -14.12 -20.59
C LEU A 79 -12.18 -13.25 -21.57
N GLN A 80 -11.55 -12.30 -22.27
CA GLN A 80 -12.24 -11.52 -23.31
C GLN A 80 -12.61 -12.39 -24.52
N ILE A 81 -11.73 -13.32 -24.92
CA ILE A 81 -11.93 -14.17 -26.11
C ILE A 81 -12.95 -15.28 -25.81
N TYR A 82 -12.76 -16.01 -24.71
CA TYR A 82 -13.52 -17.22 -24.40
C TYR A 82 -14.67 -16.99 -23.40
N GLY A 83 -14.72 -15.83 -22.74
CA GLY A 83 -15.68 -15.55 -21.67
C GLY A 83 -15.25 -16.15 -20.34
N LEU A 84 -16.16 -16.21 -19.36
CA LEU A 84 -15.83 -16.65 -18.01
C LEU A 84 -15.64 -18.18 -17.90
N ASP A 85 -16.21 -18.98 -18.82
CA ASP A 85 -16.14 -20.45 -18.83
C ASP A 85 -14.72 -21.03 -18.95
N ILE A 86 -13.74 -20.25 -19.42
CA ILE A 86 -12.34 -20.71 -19.51
C ILE A 86 -11.62 -20.66 -18.17
N LEU A 87 -12.14 -19.88 -17.20
CA LEU A 87 -11.51 -19.65 -15.89
C LEU A 87 -11.06 -20.96 -15.19
N PRO A 88 -11.87 -22.03 -15.11
CA PRO A 88 -11.46 -23.24 -14.39
C PRO A 88 -10.28 -23.95 -15.06
N ALA A 89 -10.18 -23.90 -16.39
CA ALA A 89 -9.05 -24.46 -17.12
C ALA A 89 -7.78 -23.65 -16.88
N ILE A 90 -7.88 -22.31 -16.81
CA ILE A 90 -6.77 -21.42 -16.50
C ILE A 90 -6.26 -21.68 -15.09
N LEU A 91 -7.15 -21.75 -14.08
CA LEU A 91 -6.77 -21.98 -12.69
C LEU A 91 -6.10 -23.35 -12.47
N LYS A 92 -6.37 -24.34 -13.31
CA LYS A 92 -5.70 -25.66 -13.28
C LYS A 92 -4.32 -25.63 -13.98
N ARG A 93 -4.19 -24.85 -15.05
CA ARG A 93 -2.97 -24.75 -15.86
C ARG A 93 -1.92 -23.85 -15.23
N GLU A 94 -2.35 -22.68 -14.76
CA GLU A 94 -1.48 -21.61 -14.26
C GLU A 94 -1.44 -21.60 -12.73
N LYS A 95 -0.25 -21.44 -12.16
CA LYS A 95 -0.11 -21.11 -10.73
C LYS A 95 -0.32 -19.61 -10.56
N LEU A 96 -1.56 -19.23 -10.26
CA LEU A 96 -1.97 -17.85 -10.00
C LEU A 96 -2.19 -17.61 -8.51
N HIS A 97 -1.87 -16.40 -8.06
CA HIS A 97 -2.26 -15.89 -6.76
C HIS A 97 -2.74 -14.44 -6.88
N ALA A 98 -3.59 -14.04 -5.94
CA ALA A 98 -4.12 -12.69 -5.80
C ALA A 98 -4.55 -12.49 -4.35
N GLU A 99 -4.55 -11.25 -3.88
CA GLU A 99 -5.11 -10.86 -2.58
C GLU A 99 -6.64 -10.78 -2.66
N PHE A 100 -7.15 -10.21 -3.75
CA PHE A 100 -8.57 -10.19 -4.07
C PHE A 100 -8.77 -10.31 -5.58
N LEU A 101 -9.93 -10.83 -5.98
CA LEU A 101 -10.31 -11.00 -7.38
C LEU A 101 -11.79 -10.65 -7.58
N PHE A 102 -12.09 -9.79 -8.54
CA PHE A 102 -13.44 -9.52 -9.02
C PHE A 102 -13.53 -9.90 -10.49
N LEU A 103 -14.55 -10.68 -10.84
CA LEU A 103 -14.90 -11.04 -12.20
C LEU A 103 -16.36 -10.71 -12.42
N ILE A 104 -16.64 -9.74 -13.29
CA ILE A 104 -18.00 -9.27 -13.57
C ILE A 104 -18.34 -9.64 -15.01
N HIS A 105 -19.29 -10.55 -15.15
CA HIS A 105 -19.89 -10.95 -16.42
C HIS A 105 -21.35 -10.49 -16.46
N ASP A 106 -22.01 -10.55 -17.62
CA ASP A 106 -23.43 -10.17 -17.73
C ASP A 106 -24.38 -11.15 -17.01
N GLU A 107 -23.98 -12.42 -16.87
CA GLU A 107 -24.77 -13.44 -16.16
C GLU A 107 -24.45 -13.58 -14.67
N VAL A 108 -23.20 -13.33 -14.26
CA VAL A 108 -22.74 -13.55 -12.89
C VAL A 108 -21.59 -12.61 -12.53
N VAL A 109 -21.59 -12.14 -11.29
CA VAL A 109 -20.46 -11.51 -10.62
C VAL A 109 -19.85 -12.53 -9.69
N ILE A 110 -18.54 -12.72 -9.77
CA ILE A 110 -17.77 -13.53 -8.84
C ILE A 110 -16.78 -12.61 -8.14
N ALA A 111 -16.72 -12.65 -6.81
CA ALA A 111 -15.70 -11.97 -6.03
C ALA A 111 -15.04 -12.95 -5.06
N LEU A 112 -13.72 -12.88 -4.94
CA LEU A 112 -12.94 -13.54 -3.90
C LEU A 112 -12.23 -12.47 -3.09
N LEU A 113 -12.58 -12.38 -1.81
CA LEU A 113 -12.13 -11.32 -0.92
C LEU A 113 -11.73 -11.90 0.43
N SER A 114 -10.71 -11.33 1.06
CA SER A 114 -10.41 -11.61 2.47
C SER A 114 -11.61 -11.26 3.35
N ARG A 115 -11.78 -11.99 4.47
CA ARG A 115 -12.80 -11.74 5.50
C ARG A 115 -12.79 -10.33 6.09
N GLN A 116 -11.66 -9.64 5.96
CA GLN A 116 -11.49 -8.26 6.39
C GLN A 116 -12.26 -7.26 5.52
N TRP A 117 -12.64 -7.65 4.30
CA TRP A 117 -13.41 -6.81 3.39
C TRP A 117 -14.90 -7.11 3.53
N GLY A 118 -15.70 -6.05 3.59
CA GLY A 118 -17.14 -6.11 3.43
C GLY A 118 -17.49 -5.97 1.96
N LEU A 119 -18.27 -6.92 1.44
CA LEU A 119 -18.85 -6.83 0.10
C LEU A 119 -20.32 -6.40 0.20
N TYR A 120 -20.64 -5.29 -0.44
CA TYR A 120 -21.95 -4.66 -0.41
C TYR A 120 -22.53 -4.54 -1.81
N LEU A 121 -23.84 -4.70 -1.90
CA LEU A 121 -24.63 -4.49 -3.10
C LEU A 121 -25.73 -3.50 -2.77
N GLN A 122 -25.74 -2.37 -3.44
CA GLN A 122 -26.89 -1.47 -3.44
C GLN A 122 -27.77 -1.79 -4.64
N ARG A 123 -29.05 -2.05 -4.37
CA ARG A 123 -30.05 -2.38 -5.39
C ARG A 123 -31.41 -1.85 -5.00
N GLY A 124 -32.04 -1.10 -5.90
CA GLY A 124 -33.37 -0.54 -5.68
C GLY A 124 -33.41 0.40 -4.47
N GLY A 125 -32.37 1.21 -4.28
CA GLY A 125 -32.25 2.16 -3.18
C GLY A 125 -31.81 1.56 -1.84
N ARG A 126 -31.77 0.23 -1.69
CA ARG A 126 -31.36 -0.44 -0.45
C ARG A 126 -29.96 -1.00 -0.53
N LEU A 127 -29.26 -1.01 0.60
CA LEU A 127 -27.92 -1.55 0.75
C LEU A 127 -27.96 -2.93 1.41
N TYR A 128 -27.27 -3.89 0.80
CA TYR A 128 -27.21 -5.26 1.24
C TYR A 128 -25.76 -5.70 1.44
N ARG A 129 -25.45 -6.33 2.57
CA ARG A 129 -24.20 -7.07 2.77
C ARG A 129 -24.31 -8.46 2.16
N GLN A 130 -23.41 -8.75 1.23
CA GLN A 130 -23.27 -10.08 0.64
C GLN A 130 -22.72 -11.06 1.69
N GLN A 131 -23.24 -12.28 1.66
CA GLN A 131 -22.77 -13.37 2.50
C GLN A 131 -21.90 -14.32 1.66
N PRO A 132 -20.82 -14.86 2.23
CA PRO A 132 -20.02 -15.88 1.58
C PRO A 132 -20.89 -17.04 1.09
N ALA A 133 -20.63 -17.49 -0.12
CA ALA A 133 -21.18 -18.70 -0.71
C ALA A 133 -20.12 -19.79 -0.77
N VAL A 134 -20.56 -21.04 -0.96
CA VAL A 134 -19.64 -22.16 -1.17
C VAL A 134 -19.28 -22.21 -2.66
N PRO A 135 -18.00 -22.10 -3.03
CA PRO A 135 -17.59 -22.19 -4.43
C PRO A 135 -17.79 -23.61 -4.94
N ASP A 136 -18.14 -23.74 -6.23
CA ASP A 136 -18.02 -25.01 -6.92
C ASP A 136 -16.55 -25.38 -7.10
N SER A 137 -16.16 -26.54 -6.57
CA SER A 137 -14.79 -27.06 -6.65
C SER A 137 -14.31 -27.30 -8.09
N GLU A 138 -15.23 -27.49 -9.03
CA GLU A 138 -14.88 -27.62 -10.45
C GLU A 138 -14.50 -26.27 -11.06
N VAL A 139 -15.06 -25.17 -10.55
CA VAL A 139 -14.85 -23.81 -11.04
C VAL A 139 -13.68 -23.14 -10.34
N ILE A 140 -13.67 -23.17 -9.01
CA ILE A 140 -12.61 -22.64 -8.16
C ILE A 140 -12.01 -23.78 -7.36
N SER A 141 -10.74 -24.08 -7.64
CA SER A 141 -10.05 -25.14 -6.93
C SER A 141 -9.88 -24.76 -5.44
N ALA A 142 -10.02 -25.74 -4.54
CA ALA A 142 -9.83 -25.54 -3.11
C ALA A 142 -8.39 -25.10 -2.74
N GLY A 143 -7.45 -25.14 -3.68
CA GLY A 143 -6.10 -24.64 -3.53
C GLY A 143 -5.95 -23.14 -3.77
N PHE A 144 -6.83 -22.55 -4.58
CA PHE A 144 -6.75 -21.17 -5.01
C PHE A 144 -7.36 -20.23 -3.98
N MET A 145 -6.62 -19.20 -3.56
CA MET A 145 -7.07 -18.17 -2.60
C MET A 145 -7.76 -18.74 -1.35
N LYS A 146 -7.16 -19.73 -0.69
CA LYS A 146 -7.74 -20.46 0.48
C LYS A 146 -8.27 -19.58 1.61
N GLN A 147 -7.72 -18.38 1.77
CA GLN A 147 -8.08 -17.45 2.85
C GLN A 147 -9.17 -16.46 2.44
N ALA A 148 -9.57 -16.47 1.16
CA ALA A 148 -10.62 -15.60 0.64
C ALA A 148 -11.97 -16.30 0.74
N ASP A 149 -12.99 -15.53 1.12
CA ASP A 149 -14.37 -15.93 1.00
C ASP A 149 -14.83 -15.74 -0.45
N TYR A 150 -15.65 -16.69 -0.92
CA TYR A 150 -16.23 -16.66 -2.26
C TYR A 150 -17.60 -15.98 -2.23
N TYR A 151 -17.85 -15.11 -3.18
CA TYR A 151 -19.13 -14.45 -3.39
C TYR A 151 -19.56 -14.59 -4.83
N ALA A 152 -20.85 -14.86 -5.06
CA ALA A 152 -21.41 -14.91 -6.39
C ALA A 152 -22.85 -14.39 -6.44
N PHE A 153 -23.18 -13.53 -7.39
CA PHE A 153 -24.55 -13.03 -7.55
C PHE A 153 -24.82 -12.58 -8.98
N VAL A 154 -26.10 -12.53 -9.36
CA VAL A 154 -26.50 -12.08 -10.69
C VAL A 154 -26.54 -10.55 -10.72
N PRO A 155 -25.78 -9.89 -11.62
CA PRO A 155 -25.81 -8.44 -11.75
C PRO A 155 -27.09 -7.96 -12.42
N ARG A 156 -27.47 -6.71 -12.13
CA ARG A 156 -28.57 -5.99 -12.77
C ARG A 156 -28.15 -4.57 -13.11
N GLU A 157 -28.82 -3.99 -14.09
CA GLU A 157 -28.61 -2.59 -14.44
C GLU A 157 -28.97 -1.69 -13.25
N GLY A 158 -28.11 -0.71 -12.98
CA GLY A 158 -28.23 0.20 -11.84
C GLY A 158 -27.64 -0.35 -10.54
N ASP A 159 -27.17 -1.60 -10.49
CA ASP A 159 -26.50 -2.13 -9.30
C ASP A 159 -25.21 -1.38 -9.02
N ILE A 160 -24.99 -1.09 -7.74
CA ILE A 160 -23.71 -0.60 -7.23
C ILE A 160 -23.12 -1.68 -6.33
N ILE A 161 -21.92 -2.13 -6.65
CA ILE A 161 -21.15 -3.11 -5.89
C ILE A 161 -20.00 -2.36 -5.22
N LEU A 162 -19.87 -2.51 -3.91
CA LEU A 162 -18.85 -1.83 -3.11
C LEU A 162 -18.11 -2.84 -2.25
N ALA A 163 -16.80 -2.80 -2.29
CA ALA A 163 -15.92 -3.55 -1.41
C ALA A 163 -15.10 -2.57 -0.59
N LEU A 164 -15.25 -2.60 0.73
CA LEU A 164 -14.56 -1.71 1.66
C LEU A 164 -14.53 -2.29 3.08
N ASP A 165 -13.85 -1.62 4.00
CA ASP A 165 -13.79 -2.02 5.41
C ASP A 165 -15.21 -2.06 6.03
N PRO A 166 -15.64 -3.17 6.65
CA PRO A 166 -16.92 -3.24 7.35
C PRO A 166 -17.10 -2.21 8.45
N SER A 167 -16.04 -1.88 9.18
CA SER A 167 -16.09 -0.93 10.30
C SER A 167 -16.42 0.48 9.83
N PHE A 168 -16.10 0.82 8.58
CA PHE A 168 -16.50 2.09 7.97
C PHE A 168 -18.02 2.19 7.82
N ILE A 169 -18.70 1.11 7.43
CA ILE A 169 -20.16 1.09 7.26
C ILE A 169 -20.88 1.17 8.60
N ASP A 170 -20.31 0.57 9.64
CA ASP A 170 -20.88 0.54 10.99
C ASP A 170 -21.02 1.92 11.64
N MET A 171 -20.31 2.92 11.11
CA MET A 171 -20.39 4.28 11.60
C MET A 171 -21.65 5.03 11.15
N PHE A 172 -22.32 4.59 10.09
CA PHE A 172 -23.42 5.35 9.49
C PHE A 172 -24.77 4.74 9.80
N GLU A 173 -25.78 5.58 9.92
CA GLU A 173 -27.17 5.14 9.85
C GLU A 173 -27.45 4.52 8.47
N PRO A 174 -28.04 3.31 8.41
CA PRO A 174 -28.31 2.63 7.15
C PRO A 174 -29.12 3.48 6.16
N GLU A 175 -30.11 4.23 6.64
CA GLU A 175 -31.02 5.02 5.81
C GLU A 175 -30.30 6.17 5.10
N GLY A 176 -29.50 6.95 5.83
CA GLY A 176 -28.80 8.06 5.19
C GLY A 176 -27.58 7.60 4.37
N LEU A 177 -26.97 6.47 4.71
CA LEU A 177 -25.97 5.84 3.84
C LEU A 177 -26.61 5.40 2.51
N GLU A 178 -27.79 4.79 2.56
CA GLU A 178 -28.58 4.43 1.38
C GLU A 178 -28.93 5.64 0.51
N GLU A 179 -29.28 6.77 1.13
CA GLU A 179 -29.56 8.04 0.45
C GLU A 179 -28.34 8.59 -0.29
N ILE A 180 -27.19 8.71 0.38
CA ILE A 180 -25.94 9.21 -0.23
C ILE A 180 -25.49 8.30 -1.37
N LEU A 181 -25.58 6.99 -1.19
CA LEU A 181 -25.18 6.04 -2.23
C LEU A 181 -26.17 6.04 -3.40
N ALA A 182 -27.45 6.37 -3.19
CA ALA A 182 -28.46 6.47 -4.24
C ALA A 182 -28.35 7.73 -5.10
N ASP A 183 -27.65 8.76 -4.63
CA ASP A 183 -27.42 10.02 -5.34
C ASP A 183 -26.83 9.78 -6.76
N PRO A 184 -27.20 10.53 -7.81
CA PRO A 184 -26.63 10.35 -9.15
C PRO A 184 -25.14 10.74 -9.29
N ARG A 185 -24.52 11.37 -8.29
CA ARG A 185 -23.11 11.80 -8.31
C ARG A 185 -22.14 10.62 -8.44
N GLN A 186 -20.93 10.93 -8.89
CA GLN A 186 -19.86 9.93 -9.04
C GLN A 186 -19.50 9.30 -7.69
N MET A 187 -19.14 8.01 -7.70
CA MET A 187 -18.80 7.27 -6.47
C MET A 187 -17.67 7.92 -5.68
N THR A 188 -16.66 8.48 -6.36
CA THR A 188 -15.55 9.20 -5.70
C THR A 188 -16.02 10.40 -4.89
N VAL A 189 -17.04 11.13 -5.36
CA VAL A 189 -17.63 12.27 -4.63
C VAL A 189 -18.39 11.78 -3.41
N LYS A 190 -19.23 10.76 -3.58
CA LYS A 190 -19.99 10.15 -2.47
C LYS A 190 -19.07 9.62 -1.38
N MET A 191 -18.03 8.87 -1.77
CA MET A 191 -17.05 8.34 -0.84
C MET A 191 -16.25 9.45 -0.17
N SER A 192 -15.89 10.52 -0.88
CA SER A 192 -15.24 11.68 -0.25
C SER A 192 -16.13 12.35 0.80
N GLU A 193 -17.45 12.43 0.57
CA GLU A 193 -18.39 12.99 1.56
C GLU A 193 -18.51 12.07 2.77
N LEU A 194 -18.68 10.76 2.55
CA LEU A 194 -18.71 9.78 3.61
C LEU A 194 -17.41 9.76 4.41
N THR A 195 -16.24 9.81 3.78
CA THR A 195 -14.95 9.88 4.46
C THR A 195 -14.80 11.17 5.27
N ALA A 196 -15.26 12.32 4.74
CA ALA A 196 -15.23 13.58 5.49
C ALA A 196 -16.14 13.53 6.72
N LEU A 197 -17.32 12.92 6.59
CA LEU A 197 -18.22 12.67 7.71
C LEU A 197 -17.57 11.71 8.72
N ALA A 198 -17.07 10.56 8.29
CA ALA A 198 -16.35 9.60 9.13
C ALA A 198 -15.23 10.26 9.95
N ALA A 199 -14.42 11.09 9.30
CA ALA A 199 -13.33 11.82 9.95
C ALA A 199 -13.84 12.78 11.04
N ALA A 200 -14.98 13.45 10.83
CA ALA A 200 -15.58 14.33 11.83
C ALA A 200 -16.04 13.59 13.10
N TYR A 201 -16.35 12.29 12.99
CA TYR A 201 -16.74 11.43 14.11
C TYR A 201 -15.59 10.57 14.66
N GLY A 202 -14.34 10.88 14.28
CA GLY A 202 -13.13 10.29 14.86
C GLY A 202 -12.56 9.08 14.11
N TYR A 203 -13.07 8.78 12.91
CA TYR A 203 -12.51 7.73 12.06
C TYR A 203 -11.37 8.28 11.21
N ALA A 204 -10.16 8.20 11.75
CA ALA A 204 -8.97 8.79 11.15
C ALA A 204 -8.31 7.90 10.08
N SER A 205 -8.73 6.65 9.91
CA SER A 205 -8.13 5.72 8.97
C SER A 205 -8.78 5.83 7.58
N ASP A 206 -8.00 6.31 6.61
CA ASP A 206 -8.32 6.11 5.20
C ASP A 206 -8.23 4.60 4.87
N HIS A 207 -9.10 4.07 4.02
CA HIS A 207 -9.06 2.66 3.63
C HIS A 207 -9.24 2.51 2.13
N THR A 208 -8.51 1.53 1.59
CA THR A 208 -8.68 1.12 0.20
C THR A 208 -10.11 0.61 -0.01
N TRP A 209 -10.77 1.11 -1.04
CA TRP A 209 -12.12 0.69 -1.42
C TRP A 209 -12.24 0.55 -2.93
N ILE A 210 -13.13 -0.35 -3.36
CA ILE A 210 -13.39 -0.63 -4.77
C ILE A 210 -14.90 -0.58 -4.99
N GLY A 211 -15.30 0.20 -5.99
CA GLY A 211 -16.68 0.39 -6.39
C GLY A 211 -16.91 0.08 -7.86
N PHE A 212 -18.06 -0.53 -8.14
CA PHE A 212 -18.54 -0.77 -9.49
C PHE A 212 -19.99 -0.34 -9.60
N GLN A 213 -20.32 0.37 -10.67
CA GLN A 213 -21.70 0.63 -11.05
C GLN A 213 -21.99 -0.04 -12.38
N VAL A 214 -22.99 -0.92 -12.40
CA VAL A 214 -23.44 -1.60 -13.62
C VAL A 214 -24.34 -0.64 -14.39
N ALA A 215 -23.78 0.01 -15.41
CA ALA A 215 -24.49 1.02 -16.19
C ALA A 215 -25.46 0.39 -17.21
N ARG A 216 -25.04 -0.70 -17.87
CA ARG A 216 -25.86 -1.39 -18.87
C ARG A 216 -25.39 -2.82 -19.07
N ILE A 217 -26.33 -3.73 -19.32
CA ILE A 217 -26.06 -5.12 -19.68
C ILE A 217 -26.54 -5.33 -21.12
N GLU A 218 -25.59 -5.40 -22.06
CA GLU A 218 -25.88 -5.60 -23.47
C GLU A 218 -25.99 -7.09 -23.79
N GLN A 219 -27.22 -7.55 -24.01
CA GLN A 219 -27.48 -8.91 -24.49
C GLN A 219 -27.41 -8.94 -26.03
N PRO A 220 -26.65 -9.86 -26.64
CA PRO A 220 -26.61 -9.98 -28.09
C PRO A 220 -27.98 -10.45 -28.63
N MET A 221 -28.68 -9.60 -29.39
CA MET A 221 -30.03 -9.88 -29.92
C MET A 221 -30.13 -11.11 -30.85
N HIS A 222 -29.00 -11.65 -31.33
CA HIS A 222 -28.97 -12.74 -32.32
C HIS A 222 -28.16 -13.97 -31.91
N ALA A 223 -27.60 -14.02 -30.70
CA ALA A 223 -26.95 -15.23 -30.21
C ALA A 223 -27.96 -16.06 -29.42
N LYS A 224 -28.23 -17.31 -29.83
CA LYS A 224 -28.77 -18.33 -28.92
C LYS A 224 -27.91 -18.28 -27.66
N LYS A 225 -28.50 -17.98 -26.50
CA LYS A 225 -27.80 -17.84 -25.22
C LYS A 225 -26.64 -18.82 -25.15
N SER A 226 -25.40 -18.33 -25.29
CA SER A 226 -24.25 -19.07 -24.77
C SER A 226 -24.27 -18.86 -23.27
N THR A 227 -25.29 -19.43 -22.62
CA THR A 227 -25.38 -19.46 -21.16
C THR A 227 -24.08 -20.07 -20.66
N LEU A 228 -23.50 -19.51 -19.60
CA LEU A 228 -22.32 -20.09 -18.97
C LEU A 228 -22.58 -21.58 -18.72
N GLN A 229 -21.73 -22.43 -19.31
CA GLN A 229 -21.93 -23.88 -19.25
C GLN A 229 -21.22 -24.49 -18.05
N LYS A 230 -20.08 -23.91 -17.66
CA LYS A 230 -19.20 -24.47 -16.64
C LYS A 230 -19.36 -23.80 -15.29
N ILE A 231 -19.92 -22.60 -15.25
CA ILE A 231 -20.08 -21.84 -14.02
C ILE A 231 -21.54 -21.95 -13.57
N PRO A 232 -21.81 -22.58 -12.42
CA PRO A 232 -23.18 -22.76 -11.96
C PRO A 232 -23.76 -21.42 -11.50
N VAL A 233 -24.93 -21.07 -12.03
CA VAL A 233 -25.70 -19.88 -11.63
C VAL A 233 -26.96 -20.29 -10.84
N THR A 234 -26.95 -21.51 -10.28
CA THR A 234 -28.04 -22.00 -9.43
C THR A 234 -27.96 -21.39 -8.03
N ARG A 235 -29.12 -21.28 -7.36
CA ARG A 235 -29.26 -20.57 -6.07
C ARG A 235 -28.33 -21.08 -4.96
N GLU A 236 -27.87 -22.32 -5.05
CA GLU A 236 -26.99 -22.95 -4.06
C GLU A 236 -25.58 -22.34 -4.06
N TYR A 237 -25.10 -21.90 -5.22
CA TYR A 237 -23.78 -21.30 -5.39
C TYR A 237 -23.80 -19.76 -5.32
N LEU A 238 -24.99 -19.17 -5.24
CA LEU A 238 -25.14 -17.72 -5.13
C LEU A 238 -25.15 -17.27 -3.67
N SER A 239 -24.47 -16.14 -3.42
CA SER A 239 -24.44 -15.41 -2.18
C SER A 239 -25.85 -15.03 -1.73
N LYS A 240 -26.11 -15.28 -0.45
CA LYS A 240 -27.25 -14.71 0.24
C LYS A 240 -26.95 -13.25 0.59
N VAL A 241 -28.00 -12.49 0.89
CA VAL A 241 -27.89 -11.08 1.22
C VAL A 241 -28.59 -10.78 2.54
N ILE A 242 -28.00 -9.87 3.32
CA ILE A 242 -28.61 -9.32 4.54
C ILE A 242 -28.72 -7.81 4.33
N PRO A 243 -29.90 -7.19 4.50
CA PRO A 243 -30.03 -5.74 4.43
C PRO A 243 -29.22 -5.11 5.56
N VAL A 244 -28.47 -4.04 5.27
CA VAL A 244 -27.63 -3.37 6.27
C VAL A 244 -28.45 -2.78 7.41
N SER A 245 -29.70 -2.38 7.14
CA SER A 245 -30.69 -1.99 8.16
C SER A 245 -31.02 -3.10 9.18
N GLY A 246 -30.85 -4.37 8.81
CA GLY A 246 -30.99 -5.52 9.70
C GLY A 246 -29.71 -5.89 10.47
N GLY A 247 -28.65 -5.07 10.32
CA GLY A 247 -27.34 -5.26 10.94
C GLY A 247 -26.25 -5.61 9.92
N ASN A 248 -25.11 -4.94 10.05
CA ASN A 248 -23.94 -5.17 9.23
C ASN A 248 -23.10 -6.35 9.77
N ARG A 249 -23.55 -7.58 9.55
CA ARG A 249 -22.86 -8.78 10.03
C ARG A 249 -22.71 -9.87 8.98
N LEU A 250 -21.69 -10.70 9.16
CA LEU A 250 -21.62 -12.00 8.50
C LEU A 250 -22.46 -12.99 9.29
N ALA A 251 -23.42 -13.62 8.64
CA ALA A 251 -24.06 -14.83 9.15
C ALA A 251 -23.01 -15.93 9.09
N VAL A 252 -22.30 -16.15 10.21
CA VAL A 252 -21.26 -17.17 10.33
C VAL A 252 -21.84 -18.52 9.91
N GLN A 253 -21.41 -19.04 8.77
CA GLN A 253 -21.63 -20.44 8.43
C GLN A 253 -20.68 -21.28 9.30
N GLY A 254 -21.18 -21.73 10.45
CA GLY A 254 -20.63 -22.83 11.23
C GLY A 254 -19.28 -22.59 11.91
N TYR A 255 -19.26 -21.87 13.04
CA TYR A 255 -18.38 -22.15 14.19
C TYR A 255 -19.06 -21.63 15.46
N ARG A 256 -19.32 -22.56 16.40
CA ARG A 256 -19.71 -22.45 17.82
C ARG A 256 -20.63 -21.30 18.26
N GLU A 257 -21.86 -21.67 18.64
CA GLU A 257 -22.88 -20.83 19.30
C GLU A 257 -22.50 -20.33 20.71
N GLU A 258 -21.31 -20.64 21.23
CA GLU A 258 -20.94 -20.35 22.63
C GLU A 258 -20.49 -18.90 22.89
N GLU A 259 -20.22 -18.07 21.86
CA GLU A 259 -19.89 -16.64 22.03
C GLU A 259 -21.10 -15.69 21.81
N ILE A 260 -22.25 -16.22 21.38
CA ILE A 260 -23.42 -15.42 20.95
C ILE A 260 -24.18 -14.84 22.16
N GLU A 261 -24.05 -15.44 23.35
CA GLU A 261 -24.73 -14.98 24.56
C GLU A 261 -24.03 -13.81 25.27
N GLU A 262 -22.70 -13.71 25.19
CA GLU A 262 -21.96 -12.61 25.84
C GLU A 262 -22.07 -11.28 25.07
N GLN A 263 -22.29 -11.30 23.75
CA GLN A 263 -22.45 -10.08 22.95
C GLN A 263 -23.87 -9.50 22.96
N ARG A 264 -24.89 -10.27 23.39
CA ARG A 264 -26.27 -9.77 23.50
C ARG A 264 -26.49 -8.80 24.67
N LEU A 265 -25.55 -8.74 25.62
CA LEU A 265 -25.69 -7.91 26.82
C LEU A 265 -25.13 -6.48 26.69
N LEU A 266 -24.62 -6.06 25.51
CA LEU A 266 -23.96 -4.76 25.34
C LEU A 266 -24.61 -3.80 24.34
N LEU A 267 -25.79 -4.10 23.77
CA LEU A 267 -26.49 -3.20 22.83
C LEU A 267 -27.77 -2.60 23.42
N LEU A 268 -27.61 -1.91 24.54
CA LEU A 268 -28.54 -0.89 25.04
C LEU A 268 -27.69 0.34 25.39
N GLY A 269 -27.26 1.05 24.35
CA GLY A 269 -26.63 2.36 24.46
C GLY A 269 -27.14 3.21 23.32
N ASP A 270 -27.68 4.38 23.63
CA ASP A 270 -28.19 5.34 22.66
C ASP A 270 -27.18 5.56 21.53
N SER A 271 -27.57 5.15 20.33
CA SER A 271 -26.71 5.20 19.15
C SER A 271 -26.56 6.64 18.68
N ASN A 272 -25.45 7.27 19.05
CA ASN A 272 -25.00 8.53 18.46
C ASN A 272 -24.47 8.26 17.05
N TYR A 273 -25.36 7.98 16.11
CA TYR A 273 -25.01 7.95 14.70
C TYR A 273 -24.80 9.37 14.16
N PRO A 274 -23.93 9.54 13.16
CA PRO A 274 -23.73 10.80 12.49
C PRO A 274 -25.03 11.23 11.80
N ARG A 275 -25.60 12.36 12.24
CA ARG A 275 -26.77 12.94 11.56
C ARG A 275 -26.34 13.47 10.21
N LEU A 276 -26.85 12.84 9.16
CA LEU A 276 -26.65 13.26 7.77
C LEU A 276 -27.56 14.46 7.50
N SER A 277 -27.12 15.67 7.85
CA SER A 277 -27.84 16.90 7.49
C SER A 277 -27.61 17.20 6.01
N GLY A 278 -28.55 16.79 5.15
CA GLY A 278 -28.38 16.90 3.70
C GLY A 278 -29.67 17.00 2.88
N GLY A 279 -30.78 17.50 3.44
CA GLY A 279 -31.99 17.82 2.67
C GLY A 279 -32.25 19.32 2.68
N HIS A 280 -32.07 20.00 1.54
CA HIS A 280 -32.63 21.32 1.28
C HIS A 280 -34.16 21.24 1.43
N ARG A 281 -34.70 21.57 2.61
CA ARG A 281 -36.12 21.88 2.77
C ARG A 281 -36.35 23.30 2.31
N ILE A 282 -36.95 23.42 1.13
CA ILE A 282 -37.62 24.64 0.68
C ILE A 282 -38.84 24.83 1.59
N GLY A 283 -38.86 25.93 2.34
CA GLY A 283 -40.04 26.44 3.03
C GLY A 283 -40.12 26.11 4.51
N GLU A 284 -39.44 26.91 5.33
CA GLU A 284 -40.00 27.58 6.52
C GLU A 284 -38.95 28.57 7.04
N GLU A 285 -39.31 29.85 7.05
CA GLU A 285 -38.51 30.93 7.63
C GLU A 285 -38.49 30.74 9.16
N GLU A 286 -37.36 30.32 9.69
CA GLU A 286 -37.05 30.46 11.11
C GLU A 286 -35.88 31.44 11.22
N GLU A 287 -36.16 32.64 11.75
CA GLU A 287 -35.17 33.70 11.95
C GLU A 287 -34.07 33.23 12.92
N VAL A 288 -32.89 32.93 12.36
CA VAL A 288 -31.66 32.74 13.13
C VAL A 288 -30.99 34.11 13.35
N PRO A 289 -30.65 34.51 14.59
CA PRO A 289 -30.00 35.79 14.83
C PRO A 289 -28.57 35.79 14.27
N GLU A 290 -28.24 36.81 13.47
CA GLU A 290 -26.89 37.02 12.90
C GLU A 290 -25.83 37.22 14.00
N PRO A 291 -24.69 36.49 13.98
CA PRO A 291 -23.51 36.92 14.68
C PRO A 291 -22.68 37.90 13.83
N GLU A 292 -22.18 38.93 14.50
CA GLU A 292 -21.46 40.08 13.95
C GLU A 292 -20.26 39.72 13.06
N ARG A 293 -20.14 40.46 11.95
CA ARG A 293 -19.08 40.36 10.95
C ARG A 293 -17.72 40.79 11.52
N ILE A 294 -16.82 39.84 11.76
CA ILE A 294 -15.38 40.12 11.85
C ILE A 294 -14.78 40.01 10.44
N LYS A 295 -14.37 41.16 9.87
CA LYS A 295 -13.59 41.26 8.64
C LYS A 295 -12.17 40.74 8.88
N GLY A 296 -11.88 39.52 8.45
CA GLY A 296 -10.52 38.98 8.32
C GLY A 296 -10.22 38.57 6.88
N ARG A 297 -9.17 39.14 6.28
CA ARG A 297 -8.67 38.82 4.94
C ARG A 297 -8.39 37.32 4.80
N SER A 298 -9.06 36.64 3.87
CA SER A 298 -8.75 35.28 3.46
C SER A 298 -7.71 35.28 2.33
N SER A 299 -6.45 35.00 2.66
CA SER A 299 -5.52 34.36 1.73
C SER A 299 -5.41 32.90 2.17
N ARG A 300 -6.10 31.99 1.47
CA ARG A 300 -5.98 30.54 1.67
C ARG A 300 -4.59 30.10 1.16
N PRO A 301 -3.71 29.52 1.99
CA PRO A 301 -2.60 28.73 1.49
C PRO A 301 -3.15 27.42 0.92
N SER A 302 -2.60 26.97 -0.20
CA SER A 302 -2.90 25.66 -0.78
C SER A 302 -2.51 24.56 0.22
N SER A 303 -3.46 23.69 0.56
CA SER A 303 -3.26 22.55 1.47
C SER A 303 -2.18 21.58 1.00
N ALA A 304 -1.79 21.63 -0.28
CA ALA A 304 -0.67 20.86 -0.82
C ALA A 304 0.70 21.38 -0.33
N GLN A 305 0.82 22.68 -0.04
CA GLN A 305 2.08 23.29 0.39
C GLN A 305 2.33 23.08 1.89
N ALA A 306 1.27 23.13 2.71
CA ALA A 306 1.35 22.84 4.14
C ALA A 306 1.63 21.35 4.44
N GLN A 307 1.32 20.44 3.52
CA GLN A 307 1.62 19.01 3.64
C GLN A 307 3.05 18.68 3.22
N MET A 308 3.61 19.38 2.22
CA MET A 308 5.01 19.21 1.83
C MET A 308 5.99 19.75 2.90
N GLU A 309 5.65 20.84 3.60
CA GLU A 309 6.49 21.37 4.69
C GLU A 309 6.48 20.50 5.97
N HIS A 310 5.48 19.63 6.17
CA HIS A 310 5.40 18.76 7.34
C HIS A 310 6.12 17.41 7.17
N GLU A 311 6.59 17.06 5.97
CA GLU A 311 7.30 15.81 5.70
C GLU A 311 8.81 15.89 5.99
N GLU A 312 9.41 17.08 6.05
CA GLU A 312 10.88 17.20 6.16
C GLU A 312 11.43 17.04 7.59
N ASN A 313 10.60 17.02 8.64
CA ASN A 313 11.10 16.96 10.02
C ASN A 313 10.36 15.95 10.92
N ILE A 314 10.20 14.71 10.46
CA ILE A 314 9.74 13.62 11.34
C ILE A 314 10.96 12.86 11.87
N SER A 315 11.37 13.23 13.08
CA SER A 315 12.43 12.58 13.85
C SER A 315 12.11 11.09 14.10
N VAL A 316 13.15 10.26 14.09
CA VAL A 316 13.11 8.78 14.24
C VAL A 316 12.31 8.34 15.48
N ILE A 317 12.23 9.19 16.50
CA ILE A 317 11.54 8.90 17.76
C ILE A 317 10.00 8.91 17.59
N ASP A 318 9.45 9.76 16.70
CA ASP A 318 8.01 9.77 16.42
C ASP A 318 7.56 8.58 15.56
N ARG A 319 8.48 7.99 14.78
CA ARG A 319 8.25 6.72 14.06
C ARG A 319 8.13 5.52 14.99
N ILE A 320 8.81 5.53 16.13
CA ILE A 320 8.75 4.43 17.10
C ILE A 320 7.48 4.54 17.96
N LYS A 321 6.97 5.76 18.20
CA LYS A 321 5.69 5.97 18.91
C LYS A 321 4.46 5.58 18.08
N LEU A 322 4.55 5.61 16.75
CA LEU A 322 3.46 5.24 15.84
C LEU A 322 3.40 3.73 15.52
N MET A 323 4.34 2.91 16.05
CA MET A 323 4.18 1.46 16.00
C MET A 323 3.01 1.05 16.93
N GLU A 324 1.90 0.60 16.34
CA GLU A 324 0.75 0.01 17.05
C GLU A 324 1.23 -1.08 18.03
N PHE A 325 1.21 -0.75 19.32
CA PHE A 325 1.61 -1.65 20.42
C PHE A 325 0.67 -2.85 20.59
N ASP A 326 -0.51 -2.86 19.98
CA ASP A 326 -1.50 -3.93 20.17
C ASP A 326 -1.24 -5.19 19.33
N LYS A 327 -0.70 -5.05 18.11
CA LYS A 327 -0.32 -6.22 17.29
C LYS A 327 0.94 -6.92 17.82
N THR A 328 1.90 -6.14 18.32
CA THR A 328 3.14 -6.66 18.90
C THR A 328 2.93 -7.27 20.29
N LYS A 329 1.95 -6.80 21.07
CA LYS A 329 1.59 -7.36 22.39
C LYS A 329 1.16 -8.83 22.33
N SER A 330 0.43 -9.27 21.30
CA SER A 330 0.03 -10.69 21.18
C SER A 330 1.21 -11.61 20.85
N ILE A 331 2.15 -11.11 20.04
CA ILE A 331 3.38 -11.82 19.65
C ILE A 331 4.33 -11.88 20.85
N TRP A 332 4.45 -10.77 21.58
CA TRP A 332 5.28 -10.67 22.78
C TRP A 332 4.72 -11.54 23.92
N ASN A 333 3.40 -11.57 24.13
CA ASN A 333 2.78 -12.45 25.12
C ASN A 333 2.96 -13.94 24.77
N LYS A 334 2.85 -14.33 23.49
CA LYS A 334 3.14 -15.72 23.08
C LYS A 334 4.62 -16.07 23.24
N PHE A 335 5.53 -15.15 22.97
CA PHE A 335 6.96 -15.33 23.15
C PHE A 335 7.33 -15.46 24.62
N VAL A 336 6.83 -14.56 25.48
CA VAL A 336 7.02 -14.62 26.94
C VAL A 336 6.43 -15.90 27.51
N HIS A 337 5.22 -16.31 27.09
CA HIS A 337 4.61 -17.55 27.56
C HIS A 337 5.38 -18.81 27.13
N LYS A 338 6.07 -18.76 25.98
CA LYS A 338 6.93 -19.85 25.50
C LYS A 338 8.24 -19.93 26.27
N ILE A 339 8.79 -18.79 26.70
CA ILE A 339 10.01 -18.70 27.51
C ILE A 339 9.75 -19.06 28.99
N THR A 340 8.59 -18.69 29.54
CA THR A 340 8.20 -19.03 30.92
C THR A 340 7.85 -20.52 31.13
N HIS A 341 7.83 -21.31 30.05
CA HIS A 341 7.60 -22.76 30.08
C HIS A 341 8.78 -23.59 29.55
N LEU A 342 9.98 -23.01 29.45
CA LEU A 342 11.16 -23.73 28.95
C LEU A 342 11.59 -24.92 29.82
N PHE A 343 11.29 -24.90 31.13
CA PHE A 343 11.55 -26.00 32.06
C PHE A 343 10.26 -26.40 32.79
N PRO A 344 9.63 -27.54 32.45
CA PRO A 344 8.30 -27.90 32.96
C PRO A 344 8.28 -28.33 34.43
N THR A 345 9.42 -28.49 35.11
CA THR A 345 9.49 -29.08 36.46
C THR A 345 9.66 -28.07 37.60
N SER A 346 10.01 -26.80 37.35
CA SER A 346 9.96 -25.77 38.40
C SER A 346 9.81 -24.34 37.85
N ARG A 347 8.71 -23.68 38.24
CA ARG A 347 8.38 -22.31 37.80
C ARG A 347 9.39 -21.26 38.29
N SER A 348 10.04 -21.49 39.43
CA SER A 348 11.04 -20.56 40.00
C SER A 348 12.33 -20.48 39.19
N LEU A 349 12.79 -21.60 38.61
CA LEU A 349 13.99 -21.64 37.78
C LEU A 349 13.78 -20.97 36.41
N SER A 350 12.58 -21.09 35.83
CA SER A 350 12.25 -20.43 34.56
C SER A 350 12.20 -18.90 34.71
N VAL A 351 11.69 -18.38 35.84
CA VAL A 351 11.70 -16.95 36.14
C VAL A 351 13.13 -16.44 36.35
N LEU A 352 13.97 -17.21 37.04
CA LEU A 352 15.39 -16.83 37.26
C LEU A 352 16.17 -16.78 35.93
N ALA A 353 15.95 -17.73 35.03
CA ALA A 353 16.58 -17.77 33.72
C ALA A 353 16.18 -16.58 32.82
N LEU A 354 14.91 -16.15 32.92
CA LEU A 354 14.42 -14.96 32.20
C LEU A 354 15.11 -13.68 32.71
N ILE A 355 15.23 -13.54 34.03
CA ILE A 355 15.94 -12.40 34.64
C ILE A 355 17.42 -12.38 34.21
N ALA A 356 18.08 -13.53 34.18
CA ALA A 356 19.47 -13.65 33.72
C ALA A 356 19.63 -13.27 32.24
N MET A 357 18.74 -13.73 31.35
CA MET A 357 18.74 -13.37 29.93
C MET A 357 18.55 -11.86 29.72
N VAL A 358 17.63 -11.24 30.46
CA VAL A 358 17.40 -9.78 30.38
C VAL A 358 18.64 -9.02 30.84
N LEU A 359 19.30 -9.46 31.91
CA LEU A 359 20.56 -8.85 32.38
C LEU A 359 21.69 -8.95 31.35
N ILE A 360 21.84 -10.10 30.68
CA ILE A 360 22.87 -10.27 29.64
C ILE A 360 22.60 -9.33 28.46
N ILE A 361 21.34 -9.22 28.02
CA ILE A 361 20.95 -8.30 26.94
C ILE A 361 21.20 -6.85 27.35
N LEU A 362 20.91 -6.48 28.59
CA LEU A 362 21.16 -5.13 29.11
C LEU A 362 22.67 -4.81 29.10
N VAL A 363 23.53 -5.74 29.53
CA VAL A 363 24.98 -5.56 29.52
C VAL A 363 25.51 -5.43 28.09
N LEU A 364 25.03 -6.24 27.15
CA LEU A 364 25.38 -6.13 25.73
C LEU A 364 24.95 -4.79 25.13
N LEU A 365 23.78 -4.28 25.53
CA LEU A 365 23.27 -3.00 25.05
C LEU A 365 24.10 -1.84 25.60
N ILE A 366 24.47 -1.86 26.87
CA ILE A 366 25.39 -0.87 27.47
C ILE A 366 26.78 -0.92 26.80
N ALA A 367 27.32 -2.12 26.56
CA ALA A 367 28.61 -2.29 25.87
C ALA A 367 28.56 -1.76 24.44
N SER A 368 27.47 -2.02 23.71
CA SER A 368 27.27 -1.49 22.36
C SER A 368 27.22 0.04 22.34
N VAL A 369 26.56 0.66 23.32
CA VAL A 369 26.48 2.12 23.44
C VAL A 369 27.84 2.74 23.75
N GLN A 370 28.71 2.06 24.52
CA GLN A 370 30.07 2.54 24.77
C GLN A 370 30.97 2.44 23.54
N ILE A 371 30.82 1.41 22.70
CA ILE A 371 31.56 1.28 21.45
C ILE A 371 31.18 2.40 20.44
N PHE A 372 29.93 2.83 20.44
CA PHE A 372 29.47 3.93 19.57
C PHE A 372 29.70 5.35 20.15
N ARG A 373 30.18 5.49 21.39
CA ARG A 373 30.45 6.79 22.04
C ARG A 373 31.93 7.09 22.30
N GLY A 374 32.85 6.18 21.98
CA GLY A 374 34.28 6.37 22.18
C GLY A 374 34.96 7.08 21.01
N GLY A 375 34.84 8.40 20.96
CA GLY A 375 35.71 9.27 20.15
C GLY A 375 36.70 10.01 21.05
N ASP A 376 37.98 9.87 20.72
CA ASP A 376 39.17 10.58 21.19
C ASP A 376 39.38 10.77 22.70
N ASP A 377 40.32 9.99 23.25
CA ASP A 377 41.27 10.49 24.24
C ASP A 377 42.57 9.67 24.13
N THR A 378 43.60 10.29 23.56
CA THR A 378 44.97 9.77 23.59
C THR A 378 45.68 10.29 24.85
N PRO A 379 46.29 9.42 25.69
CA PRO A 379 47.26 9.87 26.67
C PRO A 379 48.69 9.72 26.12
N LYS A 380 49.45 10.82 26.11
CA LYS A 380 50.91 10.85 25.93
C LYS A 380 51.63 10.74 27.28
N GLU A 381 52.88 10.25 27.18
CA GLU A 381 54.00 10.30 28.15
C GLU A 381 54.02 9.23 29.28
N THR A 382 55.09 8.54 29.66
CA THR A 382 56.54 8.53 29.35
C THR A 382 57.18 7.25 29.94
N THR A 383 58.05 6.51 29.23
CA THR A 383 59.28 5.87 29.79
C THR A 383 60.21 5.33 28.69
N ALA A 384 61.51 5.31 28.97
CA ALA A 384 62.62 5.40 28.02
C ALA A 384 63.35 4.06 27.67
N GLY A 385 63.67 3.88 26.37
CA GLY A 385 64.85 3.25 25.74
C GLY A 385 65.19 1.75 25.92
N PRO A 386 66.06 1.13 25.07
CA PRO A 386 66.70 1.62 23.84
C PRO A 386 66.58 0.72 22.56
N THR A 387 66.68 1.40 21.42
CA THR A 387 67.26 1.10 20.08
C THR A 387 67.69 -0.33 19.71
N ILE A 388 67.19 -0.84 18.57
CA ILE A 388 67.93 -1.32 17.37
C ILE A 388 66.94 -1.50 16.18
N SER A 389 67.13 -0.65 15.17
CA SER A 389 67.09 -0.83 13.70
C SER A 389 66.04 -1.73 13.01
N GLU A 390 65.09 -1.11 12.28
CA GLU A 390 64.73 -1.46 10.89
C GLU A 390 64.00 -0.26 10.22
N PRO A 391 64.35 0.12 8.97
CA PRO A 391 63.82 1.33 8.35
C PRO A 391 62.42 1.16 7.74
N VAL A 392 61.66 2.24 7.90
CA VAL A 392 60.35 2.56 7.36
C VAL A 392 60.34 2.53 5.83
N ASN A 393 59.48 1.68 5.24
CA ASN A 393 58.86 1.95 3.94
C ASN A 393 57.52 2.63 4.20
N GLY A 394 57.54 3.96 4.24
CA GLY A 394 56.34 4.78 4.14
C GLY A 394 55.97 4.89 2.67
N ASN A 395 54.92 4.17 2.25
CA ASN A 395 54.14 4.61 1.10
C ASN A 395 53.23 5.74 1.58
N GLU A 396 53.80 6.93 1.76
CA GLU A 396 53.03 8.16 1.66
C GLU A 396 52.59 8.26 0.19
N VAL A 397 51.29 8.13 -0.06
CA VAL A 397 50.70 8.39 -1.37
C VAL A 397 50.78 9.91 -1.58
N THR A 398 51.91 10.36 -2.11
CA THR A 398 52.06 11.72 -2.62
C THR A 398 51.46 11.72 -4.03
N THR A 399 50.22 12.20 -4.15
CA THR A 399 49.60 12.46 -5.46
C THR A 399 50.43 13.51 -6.19
N VAL A 400 51.09 13.10 -7.28
CA VAL A 400 51.95 13.97 -8.09
C VAL A 400 51.07 14.92 -8.90
N ALA A 401 51.15 16.22 -8.60
CA ALA A 401 50.47 17.26 -9.37
C ALA A 401 51.12 17.41 -10.75
N THR A 402 50.31 17.38 -11.82
CA THR A 402 50.76 17.66 -13.19
C THR A 402 50.68 19.15 -13.50
N ASP A 403 51.76 19.73 -14.02
CA ASP A 403 51.93 21.17 -14.35
C ASP A 403 51.12 21.67 -15.57
N PHE A 404 50.11 20.93 -16.04
CA PHE A 404 49.31 21.32 -17.21
C PHE A 404 47.84 20.90 -17.09
N GLU A 405 46.94 21.84 -17.39
CA GLU A 405 45.49 21.67 -17.35
C GLU A 405 45.00 21.05 -18.68
N ILE A 406 44.28 19.92 -18.61
CA ILE A 406 43.70 19.25 -19.80
C ILE A 406 42.22 19.62 -19.90
N ARG A 407 41.80 20.18 -21.03
CA ARG A 407 40.39 20.52 -21.32
C ARG A 407 39.63 19.25 -21.76
N ILE A 408 38.48 18.99 -21.15
CA ILE A 408 37.70 17.75 -21.34
C ILE A 408 36.21 18.09 -21.43
N THR A 409 35.49 17.36 -22.30
CA THR A 409 34.04 17.54 -22.50
C THR A 409 33.23 16.42 -21.82
N VAL A 410 32.18 16.77 -21.06
CA VAL A 410 31.36 15.81 -20.29
C VAL A 410 30.43 14.97 -21.18
N LYS A 411 30.48 13.64 -21.05
CA LYS A 411 29.70 12.68 -21.87
C LYS A 411 28.30 12.36 -21.32
N ALA A 412 28.15 12.28 -20.00
CA ALA A 412 26.93 11.80 -19.36
C ALA A 412 25.79 12.82 -19.46
N GLN A 413 24.53 12.33 -19.56
CA GLN A 413 23.34 13.20 -19.57
C GLN A 413 23.23 14.06 -18.30
N SER A 414 23.74 13.54 -17.17
CA SER A 414 23.96 14.26 -15.92
C SER A 414 25.16 13.62 -15.21
N MET A 415 26.15 14.43 -14.84
CA MET A 415 27.34 14.02 -14.10
C MET A 415 27.25 14.55 -12.68
N GLN A 416 27.29 13.66 -11.70
CA GLN A 416 27.35 14.02 -10.28
C GLN A 416 28.80 14.23 -9.88
N ILE A 417 29.08 15.38 -9.28
CA ILE A 417 30.41 15.80 -8.82
C ILE A 417 30.43 15.68 -7.30
N MET A 418 31.43 15.01 -6.77
CA MET A 418 31.49 14.58 -5.37
C MET A 418 32.61 15.27 -4.60
N ALA A 419 32.39 15.49 -3.30
CA ALA A 419 33.33 16.17 -2.42
C ALA A 419 34.61 15.36 -2.17
N SER A 420 34.49 14.03 -2.17
CA SER A 420 35.61 13.12 -1.96
C SER A 420 35.41 11.80 -2.73
N PRO A 421 36.48 11.02 -3.00
CA PRO A 421 36.38 9.74 -3.68
C PRO A 421 35.52 8.73 -2.89
N GLY A 422 34.41 8.28 -3.47
CA GLY A 422 33.58 7.20 -2.92
C GLY A 422 32.48 7.62 -1.92
N GLU A 423 32.32 8.91 -1.62
CA GLU A 423 31.21 9.41 -0.80
C GLU A 423 29.93 9.66 -1.61
N THR A 424 28.80 9.81 -0.91
CA THR A 424 27.47 10.06 -1.52
C THR A 424 27.05 11.54 -1.47
N GLU A 425 27.94 12.41 -0.99
CA GLU A 425 27.67 13.84 -0.86
C GLU A 425 27.85 14.55 -2.21
N LEU A 426 26.73 15.03 -2.75
CA LEU A 426 26.65 15.66 -4.06
C LEU A 426 26.96 17.16 -3.95
N VAL A 427 28.06 17.59 -4.57
CA VAL A 427 28.49 19.00 -4.57
C VAL A 427 27.91 19.76 -5.75
N ALA A 428 27.87 19.14 -6.93
CA ALA A 428 27.35 19.75 -8.14
C ALA A 428 26.87 18.70 -9.15
N THR A 429 26.07 19.15 -10.13
CA THR A 429 25.69 18.31 -11.28
C THR A 429 26.05 19.05 -12.57
N ALA A 430 26.91 18.45 -13.41
CA ALA A 430 27.22 18.97 -14.73
C ALA A 430 26.40 18.25 -15.82
N VAL A 431 26.09 18.95 -16.91
CA VAL A 431 25.25 18.42 -18.00
C VAL A 431 26.13 18.09 -19.21
N ARG A 432 25.65 17.19 -20.06
CA ARG A 432 26.33 16.80 -21.29
C ARG A 432 26.72 18.02 -22.14
N GLY A 433 28.00 18.16 -22.45
CA GLY A 433 28.56 19.28 -23.23
C GLY A 433 29.27 20.36 -22.40
N ASP A 434 29.20 20.30 -21.07
CA ASP A 434 29.97 21.19 -20.20
C ASP A 434 31.48 20.89 -20.29
N VAL A 435 32.28 21.96 -20.20
CA VAL A 435 33.75 21.92 -20.28
C VAL A 435 34.31 21.87 -18.87
N VAL A 436 35.12 20.86 -18.59
CA VAL A 436 35.82 20.68 -17.31
C VAL A 436 37.32 20.57 -17.55
N TYR A 437 38.12 20.97 -16.56
CA TYR A 437 39.59 20.94 -16.62
C TYR A 437 40.12 19.89 -15.66
N GLN A 438 40.82 18.87 -16.17
CA GLN A 438 41.44 17.85 -15.33
C GLN A 438 42.73 18.39 -14.70
N LEU A 439 42.86 18.24 -13.38
CA LEU A 439 43.99 18.75 -12.59
C LEU A 439 44.95 17.65 -12.13
N THR A 440 44.51 16.39 -12.08
CA THR A 440 45.31 15.26 -11.60
C THR A 440 45.26 14.10 -12.59
N GLN A 441 46.33 13.31 -12.70
CA GLN A 441 46.25 12.00 -13.37
C GLN A 441 45.41 11.05 -12.52
N ALA A 442 44.76 10.08 -13.17
CA ALA A 442 43.89 9.14 -12.46
C ALA A 442 44.67 8.34 -11.42
N ASP A 443 44.20 8.38 -10.18
CA ASP A 443 44.70 7.52 -9.11
C ASP A 443 44.29 6.06 -9.36
N LEU A 444 44.94 5.13 -8.65
CA LEU A 444 44.70 3.67 -8.74
C LEU A 444 43.22 3.26 -8.59
N ASP A 445 42.41 4.08 -7.94
CA ASP A 445 40.97 3.85 -7.70
C ASP A 445 40.04 4.45 -8.78
N GLY A 446 40.60 5.04 -9.85
CA GLY A 446 39.83 5.52 -11.00
C GLY A 446 39.10 6.86 -10.80
N TRP A 447 39.52 7.65 -9.81
CA TRP A 447 39.00 9.00 -9.54
C TRP A 447 39.96 10.08 -10.04
N VAL A 448 39.38 11.21 -10.46
CA VAL A 448 40.11 12.35 -11.02
C VAL A 448 39.56 13.64 -10.41
N MET A 449 40.46 14.53 -9.99
CA MET A 449 40.10 15.89 -9.59
C MET A 449 39.92 16.77 -10.84
N ILE A 450 38.77 17.43 -10.92
CA ILE A 450 38.41 18.35 -11.99
C ILE A 450 38.16 19.75 -11.44
N ARG A 451 38.44 20.76 -12.26
CA ARG A 451 38.02 22.15 -12.03
C ARG A 451 36.87 22.50 -12.97
N LEU A 452 35.80 23.00 -12.39
CA LEU A 452 34.64 23.52 -13.10
C LEU A 452 34.93 24.93 -13.65
N SER A 453 34.10 25.39 -14.59
CA SER A 453 34.23 26.74 -15.19
C SER A 453 34.04 27.89 -14.20
N ASP A 454 33.47 27.61 -13.02
CA ASP A 454 33.28 28.55 -11.91
C ASP A 454 34.48 28.59 -10.93
N GLY A 455 35.52 27.79 -11.18
CA GLY A 455 36.74 27.74 -10.37
C GLY A 455 36.71 26.75 -9.20
N ARG A 456 35.61 26.01 -8.98
CA ARG A 456 35.53 24.98 -7.94
C ARG A 456 36.26 23.70 -8.37
N THR A 457 36.89 23.03 -7.41
CA THR A 457 37.69 21.81 -7.63
C THR A 457 37.11 20.64 -6.85
N ASP A 458 36.71 19.58 -7.53
CA ASP A 458 36.00 18.44 -6.94
C ASP A 458 36.31 17.14 -7.70
N TYR A 459 35.85 15.99 -7.19
CA TYR A 459 36.21 14.66 -7.69
C TYR A 459 35.12 14.01 -8.56
N VAL A 460 35.55 13.32 -9.62
CA VAL A 460 34.68 12.57 -10.55
C VAL A 460 35.35 11.26 -10.97
N PRO A 461 34.59 10.15 -11.16
CA PRO A 461 35.14 8.92 -11.69
C PRO A 461 35.52 9.04 -13.18
N ILE A 462 36.71 8.53 -13.54
CA ILE A 462 37.31 8.66 -14.89
C ILE A 462 36.41 8.11 -16.01
N SER A 463 35.58 7.12 -15.70
CA SER A 463 34.64 6.47 -16.66
C SER A 463 33.65 7.44 -17.33
N VAL A 464 33.50 8.66 -16.79
CA VAL A 464 32.53 9.66 -17.23
C VAL A 464 33.14 10.74 -18.15
N LEU A 465 34.47 10.77 -18.27
CA LEU A 465 35.23 11.77 -19.04
C LEU A 465 35.68 11.23 -20.41
N ILE A 466 35.70 12.07 -21.46
CA ILE A 466 36.31 11.76 -22.77
C ILE A 466 37.45 12.75 -23.03
N PRO A 467 38.70 12.31 -23.23
CA PRO A 467 39.77 13.22 -23.64
C PRO A 467 39.47 13.83 -25.02
N ASP A 468 39.71 15.12 -25.20
CA ASP A 468 39.61 15.77 -26.51
C ASP A 468 40.74 15.21 -27.42
N ASP A 469 40.36 14.26 -28.27
CA ASP A 469 41.09 13.54 -29.34
C ASP A 469 42.63 13.68 -29.45
N ALA A 470 43.35 12.64 -29.00
CA ALA A 470 44.57 12.08 -29.62
C ALA A 470 44.94 10.71 -29.00
#